data_AF-A0AA47MH98-F1
#
_entry.id   AF-A0AA47MH98-F1
#
_cell.length_a   1.000
_cell.length_b   1.000
_cell.length_c   1.000
_cell.angle_alpha   90.00
_cell.angle_beta   90.00
_cell.angle_gamma   90.00
#
_symmetry.space_group_name_H-M   'P 1'
#
loop_
_entity.id
_entity.type
_entity.pdbx_description
1 polymer ?
#
loop_
_entity_poly.entity_id
_entity_poly.type
_entity_poly.pdbx_seq_one_letter_code
_entity_poly.pdbx_strand_id
1 'polypeptide(L)'
;MKRSTIHEFFIILDKQVIPCNSPSTLGAFDELFEAHFVFGTMYNQMLHNMYTFIQTTIYNIDIGQVQESPRVAEVRAMLLH
;
A
#
# COMPACT_ATOMS: atom_id res chain seq x y z
N MET A 1 12.16 29.64 -5.70
CA MET A 1 11.56 28.97 -4.53
C MET A 1 12.41 27.74 -4.21
N LYS A 2 13.01 27.63 -3.01
CA LYS A 2 13.67 26.38 -2.58
C LYS A 2 12.57 25.37 -2.29
N ARG A 3 12.49 24.30 -3.08
CA ARG A 3 11.58 23.18 -2.84
C ARG A 3 12.16 22.40 -1.66
N SER A 4 11.44 22.31 -0.55
CA SER A 4 11.84 21.44 0.55
C SER A 4 11.88 19.99 0.04
N THR A 5 13.02 19.33 0.19
CA THR A 5 13.20 17.94 -0.22
C THR A 5 12.80 17.04 0.94
N ILE A 6 11.99 16.02 0.68
CA ILE A 6 11.71 15.00 1.69
C ILE A 6 12.98 14.15 1.81
N HIS A 7 13.51 14.02 3.02
CA HIS A 7 14.75 13.30 3.28
C HIS A 7 14.50 11.89 3.81
N GLU A 8 13.43 11.71 4.61
CA GLU A 8 13.15 10.48 5.33
C GLU A 8 11.63 10.24 5.39
N PHE A 9 11.25 8.96 5.42
CA PHE A 9 9.88 8.51 5.56
C PHE A 9 9.74 7.64 6.81
N PHE A 10 8.55 7.65 7.41
CA PHE A 10 8.25 6.90 8.61
C PHE A 10 6.84 6.31 8.51
N ILE A 11 6.68 5.07 8.97
CA ILE A 11 5.39 4.42 9.16
C ILE A 11 5.01 4.54 10.64
N ILE A 12 3.80 5.03 10.90
CA ILE A 12 3.25 5.09 12.25
C ILE A 12 2.27 3.92 12.42
N LEU A 13 2.58 3.01 13.32
CA LEU A 13 1.76 1.84 13.60
C LEU A 13 1.63 1.67 15.12
N ASP A 14 0.41 1.56 15.64
CA ASP A 14 0.14 1.40 17.08
C ASP A 14 0.90 2.38 17.99
N LYS A 15 0.98 3.64 17.55
CA LYS A 15 1.72 4.74 18.22
C LYS A 15 3.24 4.52 18.29
N GLN A 16 3.78 3.54 17.57
CA GLN A 16 5.20 3.34 17.37
C GLN A 16 5.62 3.90 16.01
N VAL A 17 6.88 4.35 15.96
CA VAL A 17 7.50 4.90 14.75
C VAL A 17 8.40 3.81 14.17
N ILE A 18 8.17 3.45 12.91
CA ILE A 18 9.02 2.54 12.15
C ILE A 18 9.68 3.37 11.04
N PRO A 19 11.01 3.57 11.08
CA PRO A 19 11.71 4.29 10.02
C PRO A 19 11.70 3.48 8.73
N CYS A 20 11.43 4.15 7.60
CA CYS A 20 11.57 3.53 6.29
C CYS A 20 13.04 3.52 5.88
N ASN A 21 13.48 2.43 5.26
CA ASN A 21 14.84 2.34 4.70
C ASN A 21 14.95 3.11 3.38
N SER A 22 13.86 3.17 2.60
CA SER A 22 13.83 3.88 1.33
C SER A 22 13.66 5.40 1.54
N PRO A 23 14.55 6.23 0.95
CA PRO A 23 14.38 7.68 0.94
C PRO A 23 13.43 8.14 -0.18
N SER A 24 12.80 7.21 -0.91
CA SER A 24 11.90 7.52 -2.01
C SER A 24 10.45 7.31 -1.60
N THR A 25 9.54 8.14 -2.13
CA THR A 25 8.10 7.97 -1.88
C THR A 25 7.63 6.58 -2.29
N LEU A 26 8.07 6.06 -3.44
CA LEU A 26 7.65 4.75 -3.91
C LEU A 26 8.07 3.63 -2.94
N GLY A 27 9.33 3.61 -2.50
CA GLY A 27 9.78 2.60 -1.55
C GLY A 27 9.17 2.76 -0.16
N ALA A 28 8.88 3.98 0.29
CA ALA A 28 8.14 4.18 1.52
C ALA A 28 6.70 3.63 1.45
N PHE A 29 6.06 3.72 0.28
CA PHE A 29 4.76 3.08 0.05
C PHE A 29 4.88 1.55 0.01
N ASP A 30 5.94 1.00 -0.60
CA ASP A 30 6.22 -0.44 -0.61
C ASP A 30 6.35 -0.99 0.83
N GLU A 31 7.20 -0.37 1.64
CA GLU A 31 7.41 -0.72 3.05
C GLU A 31 6.12 -0.54 3.89
N LEU A 32 5.29 0.47 3.59
CA LEU A 32 3.99 0.65 4.23
C LEU A 32 3.08 -0.56 4.00
N PHE A 33 3.00 -1.04 2.76
CA PHE A 33 2.16 -2.18 2.39
C PHE A 33 2.66 -3.48 3.03
N GLU A 34 3.97 -3.73 2.99
CA GLU A 34 4.59 -4.88 3.66
C GLU A 34 4.31 -4.86 5.17
N ALA A 35 4.45 -3.70 5.83
CA ALA A 35 4.15 -3.57 7.25
C ALA A 35 2.67 -3.88 7.54
N HIS A 36 1.73 -3.35 6.76
CA HIS A 36 0.31 -3.65 6.96
C HIS A 36 0.02 -5.15 6.84
N PHE A 37 0.65 -5.82 5.86
CA PHE A 37 0.49 -7.24 5.65
C PHE A 37 1.11 -8.08 6.79
N VAL A 38 2.37 -7.82 7.14
CA VAL A 38 3.12 -8.57 8.18
C VAL A 38 2.48 -8.41 9.56
N PHE A 39 2.04 -7.20 9.90
CA PHE A 39 1.39 -6.93 11.18
C PHE A 39 -0.12 -7.24 11.18
N GLY A 40 -0.69 -7.65 10.04
CA GLY A 40 -2.09 -8.02 9.91
C GLY A 40 -3.05 -6.87 10.25
N THR A 41 -2.67 -5.63 9.94
CA THR A 41 -3.48 -4.47 10.31
C THR A 41 -4.64 -4.29 9.35
N MET A 42 -5.79 -3.89 9.91
CA MET A 42 -6.96 -3.59 9.09
C MET A 42 -6.69 -2.31 8.28
N TYR A 43 -6.88 -2.40 6.96
CA TYR A 43 -6.80 -1.22 6.11
C TYR A 43 -7.82 -0.17 6.53
N ASN A 44 -7.44 1.10 6.38
CA ASN A 44 -8.40 2.19 6.49
C ASN A 44 -9.57 1.94 5.50
N GLN A 45 -10.80 1.96 6.02
CA GLN A 45 -11.99 1.64 5.23
C GLN A 45 -12.14 2.51 3.97
N MET A 46 -11.74 3.79 4.03
CA MET A 46 -11.81 4.70 2.87
C MET A 46 -10.84 4.31 1.75
N LEU A 47 -9.74 3.65 2.09
CA LEU A 47 -8.69 3.24 1.16
C LEU A 47 -8.76 1.73 0.84
N HIS A 48 -9.73 1.01 1.40
CA HIS A 48 -9.82 -0.45 1.31
C HIS A 48 -9.67 -0.96 -0.13
N ASN A 49 -10.38 -0.35 -1.10
CA ASN A 49 -10.26 -0.75 -2.51
C ASN A 49 -8.86 -0.57 -3.09
N MET A 50 -8.17 0.51 -2.72
CA MET A 50 -6.78 0.77 -3.16
C MET A 50 -5.84 -0.29 -2.56
N TYR A 51 -5.99 -0.58 -1.27
CA TYR A 51 -5.17 -1.58 -0.59
C TYR A 51 -5.41 -2.99 -1.15
N THR A 52 -6.68 -3.37 -1.33
CA THR A 52 -7.05 -4.65 -1.96
C THR A 52 -6.49 -4.75 -3.36
N PHE A 53 -6.56 -3.69 -4.16
CA PHE A 53 -5.96 -3.66 -5.51
C PHE A 53 -4.46 -3.93 -5.47
N ILE A 54 -3.72 -3.23 -4.60
CA ILE A 54 -2.26 -3.37 -4.50
C ILE A 54 -1.89 -4.77 -3.99
N GLN A 55 -2.53 -5.25 -2.92
CA GLN A 55 -2.31 -6.59 -2.35
C GLN A 55 -2.47 -7.69 -3.41
N THR A 56 -3.59 -7.67 -4.14
CA THR A 56 -3.95 -8.75 -5.07
C THR A 56 -3.34 -8.59 -6.46
N THR A 57 -3.06 -7.37 -6.93
CA THR A 57 -2.56 -7.11 -8.29
C THR A 57 -1.05 -6.90 -8.35
N ILE A 58 -0.50 -6.16 -7.39
CA ILE A 58 0.94 -5.82 -7.38
C ILE A 58 1.71 -6.91 -6.66
N TYR A 59 1.27 -7.29 -5.46
CA TYR A 59 1.95 -8.32 -4.65
C TYR A 59 1.46 -9.75 -4.91
N ASN A 60 0.37 -9.92 -5.67
CA ASN A 60 -0.24 -11.22 -5.97
C ASN A 60 -0.63 -12.04 -4.72
N ILE A 61 -1.04 -11.36 -3.65
CA ILE A 61 -1.48 -11.96 -2.38
C ILE A 61 -3.00 -12.15 -2.41
N ASP A 62 -3.47 -13.29 -1.88
CA ASP A 62 -4.90 -13.63 -1.71
C ASP A 62 -5.77 -13.50 -2.98
N ILE A 63 -5.17 -13.70 -4.15
CA ILE A 63 -5.88 -13.68 -5.44
C ILE A 63 -7.02 -14.70 -5.42
N GLY A 64 -8.23 -14.23 -5.70
CA GLY A 64 -9.44 -15.06 -5.72
C GLY A 64 -9.95 -15.50 -4.34
N GLN A 65 -9.26 -15.12 -3.26
CA GLN A 65 -9.71 -15.34 -1.88
C GLN A 65 -10.40 -14.10 -1.31
N VAL A 66 -9.93 -12.91 -1.68
CA VAL A 66 -10.56 -11.64 -1.27
C VAL A 66 -11.71 -11.31 -2.23
N GLN A 67 -12.86 -10.93 -1.67
CA GLN A 67 -13.97 -10.39 -2.47
C GLN A 67 -13.61 -8.99 -2.96
N GLU A 68 -13.16 -8.89 -4.20
CA GLU A 68 -12.83 -7.62 -4.83
C GLU A 68 -14.10 -6.85 -5.23
N SER A 69 -14.06 -5.52 -5.11
CA SER A 69 -15.14 -4.69 -5.63
C SER A 69 -15.09 -4.63 -7.17
N PRO A 70 -16.22 -4.39 -7.85
CA PRO A 70 -16.25 -4.29 -9.32
C PRO A 70 -15.24 -3.26 -9.87
N ARG A 71 -15.01 -2.18 -9.11
CA ARG A 71 -14.05 -1.13 -9.48
C ARG A 71 -12.60 -1.61 -9.44
N VAL A 72 -12.25 -2.45 -8.47
CA VAL A 72 -10.89 -3.03 -8.36
C VAL A 72 -10.64 -3.99 -9.53
N ALA A 73 -11.62 -4.84 -9.86
CA ALA A 73 -11.53 -5.74 -11.00
C ALA A 73 -11.39 -4.98 -12.34
N GLU A 74 -12.14 -3.89 -12.52
CA GLU A 74 -12.03 -3.01 -13.69
C GLU A 74 -10.64 -2.40 -13.83
N VAL A 75 -10.09 -1.82 -12.77
CA VAL A 75 -8.75 -1.20 -12.78
C VAL A 75 -7.65 -2.23 -13.07
N ARG A 76 -7.78 -3.44 -12.50
CA ARG A 76 -6.86 -4.55 -12.81
C ARG A 76 -6.88 -4.89 -14.29
N ALA A 77 -8.06 -5.07 -14.87
CA ALA A 77 -8.18 -5.35 -16.29
C ALA A 77 -7.54 -4.25 -17.14
N MET A 78 -7.75 -2.97 -16.81
CA MET A 78 -7.13 -1.85 -17.53
C MET A 78 -5.61 -1.83 -17.50
N LEU A 79 -4.98 -2.33 -16.43
CA LEU A 79 -3.52 -2.30 -16.26
C LEU A 79 -2.81 -3.54 -16.83
N LEU A 80 -3.53 -4.65 -16.98
CA LEU A 80 -3.00 -5.93 -17.47
C LEU A 80 -3.31 -6.18 -18.96
N HIS A 81 -3.99 -5.24 -19.62
CA HIS A 81 -4.23 -5.21 -21.07
C HIS A 81 -3.32 -4.19 -21.75
#